data_AF-A0A1M7I939-F1
#
_entry.id   AF-A0A1M7I939-F1
#
_cell.length_a   1.000
_cell.length_b   1.000
_cell.length_c   1.000
_cell.angle_alpha   90.00
_cell.angle_beta   90.00
_cell.angle_gamma   90.00
#
_symmetry.space_group_name_H-M   'P 1'
#
loop_
_entity.id
_entity.type
_entity.pdbx_description
1 polymer ?
#
loop_
_entity_poly.entity_id
_entity_poly.type
_entity_poly.pdbx_seq_one_letter_code
_entity_poly.pdbx_strand_id
1 'polypeptide(L)'
;MTANGQLFVPLTPRQEQVLELLGAGLTARAIARRLGISPRTVTKHQEQLYRRLGTSDRLTTVLLAQRLGLIPVRYEVLPVPGPGPDLGRC
;
A
#
# COMPACT_ATOMS: atom_id res chain seq x y z
N MET A 1 -4.96 -23.38 16.92
CA MET A 1 -4.35 -22.14 17.44
C MET A 1 -3.92 -21.28 16.26
N THR A 2 -4.72 -20.27 15.91
CA THR A 2 -4.34 -18.95 15.35
C THR A 2 -5.66 -18.20 15.18
N ALA A 3 -6.17 -17.65 16.28
CA ALA A 3 -7.19 -16.61 16.21
C ALA A 3 -6.47 -15.33 15.79
N ASN A 4 -6.22 -15.16 14.48
CA ASN A 4 -5.97 -13.84 13.95
C ASN A 4 -7.33 -13.14 13.98
N GLY A 5 -7.67 -12.55 15.13
CA GLY A 5 -8.68 -11.52 15.26
C GLY A 5 -8.22 -10.29 14.49
N GLN A 6 -8.09 -10.43 13.17
CA GLN A 6 -7.90 -9.32 12.26
C GLN A 6 -9.05 -8.38 12.56
N LEU A 7 -8.73 -7.19 13.06
CA LEU A 7 -9.65 -6.08 13.13
C LEU A 7 -10.00 -5.74 11.68
N PHE A 8 -10.92 -6.50 11.10
CA PHE A 8 -11.48 -6.28 9.79
C PHE A 8 -12.24 -4.97 9.87
N VAL A 9 -11.55 -3.86 9.59
CA VAL A 9 -12.23 -2.60 9.29
C VAL A 9 -12.95 -2.86 7.96
N PRO A 10 -14.29 -2.90 7.93
CA PRO A 10 -15.01 -3.35 6.74
C PRO A 10 -14.93 -2.27 5.68
N LEU A 11 -13.89 -2.28 4.85
CA LEU A 11 -13.69 -1.31 3.78
C LEU A 11 -14.77 -1.47 2.71
N THR A 12 -15.17 -0.36 2.08
CA THR A 12 -16.05 -0.48 0.91
C THR A 12 -15.23 -1.05 -0.26
N PRO A 13 -15.85 -1.74 -1.24
CA PRO A 13 -15.12 -2.29 -2.39
C PRO A 13 -14.27 -1.25 -3.12
N ARG A 14 -14.73 0.02 -3.13
CA ARG A 14 -14.00 1.12 -3.73
C ARG A 14 -12.79 1.57 -2.90
N GLN A 15 -12.92 1.52 -1.58
CA GLN A 15 -11.82 1.82 -0.66
C GLN A 15 -10.73 0.75 -0.74
N GLU A 16 -11.10 -0.52 -0.87
CA GLU A 16 -10.15 -1.63 -1.08
C GLU A 16 -9.34 -1.44 -2.36
N GLN A 17 -10.02 -1.17 -3.49
CA GLN A 17 -9.35 -0.88 -4.76
C GLN A 17 -8.36 0.29 -4.66
N VAL A 18 -8.75 1.37 -3.97
CA VAL A 18 -7.87 2.52 -3.77
C VAL A 18 -6.68 2.13 -2.89
N LEU A 19 -6.89 1.35 -1.83
CA LEU A 19 -5.86 0.91 -0.91
C LEU A 19 -4.82 -0.01 -1.59
N GLU A 20 -5.28 -0.95 -2.42
CA GLU A 20 -4.42 -1.82 -3.23
C GLU A 20 -3.51 -1.03 -4.18
N LEU A 21 -4.09 -0.11 -4.94
CA LEU A 21 -3.33 0.71 -5.89
C LEU A 21 -2.39 1.67 -5.18
N LEU A 22 -2.77 2.14 -3.99
CA LEU A 22 -1.95 3.00 -3.16
C LEU A 22 -0.77 2.22 -2.55
N GLY A 23 -0.98 0.98 -2.13
CA GLY A 23 0.05 0.02 -1.71
C GLY A 23 1.00 -0.39 -2.85
N ALA A 24 0.50 -0.38 -4.09
CA ALA A 24 1.30 -0.57 -5.30
C ALA A 24 2.13 0.66 -5.71
N GLY A 25 2.13 1.75 -4.92
CA GLY A 25 2.93 2.94 -5.18
C GLY A 25 2.32 3.91 -6.19
N LEU A 26 1.09 3.70 -6.67
CA LEU A 26 0.49 4.60 -7.67
C LEU A 26 0.17 5.99 -7.06
N THR A 27 0.26 7.02 -7.90
CA THR A 27 -0.17 8.38 -7.54
C THR A 27 -1.70 8.52 -7.62
N ALA A 28 -2.28 9.50 -6.93
CA ALA A 28 -3.72 9.75 -7.00
C ALA A 28 -4.23 9.97 -8.44
N ARG A 29 -3.40 10.58 -9.31
CA ARG A 29 -3.70 10.73 -10.75
C ARG A 29 -3.69 9.39 -11.49
N ALA A 30 -2.73 8.51 -11.21
CA ALA A 30 -2.68 7.19 -11.82
C ALA A 30 -3.86 6.30 -11.37
N ILE A 31 -4.18 6.34 -10.08
CA ILE A 31 -5.35 5.66 -9.49
C ILE A 31 -6.63 6.17 -10.16
N ALA A 32 -6.79 7.49 -10.27
CA ALA A 32 -7.94 8.13 -10.91
C ALA A 32 -8.16 7.63 -12.34
N ARG A 33 -7.11 7.59 -13.16
CA ARG A 33 -7.16 7.04 -14.52
C ARG A 33 -7.59 5.58 -14.54
N ARG A 34 -7.04 4.75 -13.65
CA ARG A 34 -7.33 3.32 -13.59
C ARG A 34 -8.74 3.01 -13.12
N LEU A 35 -9.28 3.85 -12.24
CA LEU A 35 -10.61 3.70 -11.67
C LEU A 35 -11.70 4.48 -12.44
N GLY A 36 -11.33 5.28 -13.44
CA GLY A 36 -12.27 6.10 -14.22
C GLY A 36 -12.93 7.22 -13.41
N ILE A 37 -12.24 7.77 -12.41
CA ILE A 37 -12.75 8.83 -11.52
C ILE A 37 -11.79 10.02 -11.47
N SER A 38 -12.23 11.14 -10.89
CA SER A 38 -11.36 12.30 -10.74
C SER A 38 -10.26 12.07 -9.67
N PRO A 39 -9.07 12.68 -9.80
CA PRO A 39 -8.04 12.67 -8.76
C PRO A 39 -8.55 13.20 -7.42
N ARG A 40 -9.43 14.20 -7.43
CA ARG A 40 -10.08 14.74 -6.23
C ARG A 40 -10.94 13.69 -5.53
N THR A 41 -11.65 12.85 -6.29
CA THR A 41 -12.43 11.74 -5.75
C THR A 41 -11.52 10.70 -5.09
N VAL A 42 -10.35 10.41 -5.69
CA VAL A 42 -9.35 9.53 -5.08
C VAL A 42 -8.85 10.09 -3.75
N THR A 43 -8.52 11.37 -3.69
CA THR A 43 -8.09 12.02 -2.43
C THR A 43 -9.18 11.93 -1.36
N LYS A 44 -10.45 12.14 -1.70
CA LYS A 44 -11.56 11.91 -0.75
C LYS A 44 -11.63 10.46 -0.26
N HIS A 45 -11.42 9.48 -1.14
CA HIS A 45 -11.35 8.07 -0.72
C HIS A 45 -10.16 7.79 0.20
N GLN A 46 -9.00 8.43 -0.04
CA GLN A 46 -7.83 8.35 0.83
C GLN A 46 -8.11 8.94 2.22
N GLU A 47 -8.72 10.13 2.30
CA GLU A 47 -9.11 10.73 3.57
C GLU A 47 -10.06 9.84 4.38
N GLN A 48 -11.03 9.22 3.70
CA GLN A 48 -11.93 8.26 4.35
C GLN A 48 -11.17 7.01 4.81
N LEU A 49 -10.28 6.45 3.99
CA LEU A 49 -9.42 5.33 4.37
C LEU A 49 -8.60 5.65 5.62
N TYR A 50 -7.96 6.82 5.64
CA TYR A 50 -7.14 7.29 6.76
C TYR A 50 -7.96 7.37 8.05
N ARG A 51 -9.13 8.01 7.99
CA ARG A 51 -10.05 8.08 9.15
C ARG A 51 -10.50 6.71 9.63
N ARG A 52 -10.76 5.77 8.71
CA ARG A 52 -11.24 4.41 9.07
C ARG A 52 -10.13 3.53 9.64
N LEU A 53 -8.90 3.71 9.16
CA LEU A 53 -7.73 2.97 9.63
C LEU A 53 -7.03 3.66 10.81
N GLY A 54 -7.50 4.86 11.21
CA GLY A 54 -6.91 5.63 12.31
C GLY A 54 -5.52 6.18 11.98
N THR A 55 -5.23 6.40 10.70
CA THR A 55 -3.94 6.89 10.20
C THR A 55 -4.06 8.31 9.67
N SER A 56 -2.94 9.00 9.53
CA SER A 56 -2.88 10.38 9.01
C SER A 56 -2.17 10.49 7.66
N ASP A 57 -1.35 9.50 7.32
CA ASP A 57 -0.43 9.58 6.19
C ASP A 57 -0.52 8.35 5.30
N ARG A 58 -0.15 8.56 4.02
CA ARG A 58 -0.08 7.49 3.02
C ARG A 58 0.75 6.30 3.52
N LEU A 59 1.95 6.58 4.04
CA LEU A 59 2.93 5.55 4.39
C LEU A 59 2.46 4.75 5.61
N THR A 60 1.98 5.42 6.66
CA THR A 60 1.42 4.75 7.85
C THR A 60 0.20 3.90 7.51
N THR A 61 -0.66 4.39 6.61
CA THR A 61 -1.82 3.64 6.09
C THR A 61 -1.40 2.37 5.36
N VAL A 62 -0.42 2.45 4.46
CA VAL A 62 0.06 1.28 3.71
C VAL A 62 0.70 0.26 4.65
N LEU A 63 1.58 0.70 5.56
CA LEU A 63 2.23 -0.19 6.51
C LEU A 63 1.22 -0.88 7.43
N LEU A 64 0.22 -0.15 7.93
CA LEU A 64 -0.84 -0.72 8.74
C LEU A 64 -1.67 -1.72 7.94
N ALA A 65 -2.08 -1.36 6.71
CA ALA A 65 -2.83 -2.25 5.83
C ALA A 65 -2.06 -3.54 5.49
N GLN A 66 -0.74 -3.45 5.29
CA GLN A 66 0.12 -4.62 5.11
C GLN A 66 0.18 -5.49 6.38
N ARG A 67 0.35 -4.88 7.55
CA ARG A 67 0.37 -5.60 8.84
C ARG A 67 -0.95 -6.32 9.15
N LEU A 68 -2.07 -5.69 8.79
CA LEU A 68 -3.41 -6.28 8.92
C LEU A 68 -3.74 -7.30 7.82
N GLY A 69 -2.85 -7.50 6.83
CA GLY A 69 -3.07 -8.41 5.72
C GLY A 69 -4.14 -7.94 4.72
N LEU A 70 -4.51 -6.66 4.73
CA LEU A 70 -5.49 -6.07 3.81
C LEU A 70 -4.92 -5.89 2.40
N ILE A 71 -3.59 -5.72 2.29
CA ILE A 71 -2.86 -5.63 1.03
C ILE A 71 -1.54 -6.40 1.13
N PRO A 72 -1.02 -6.95 0.02
CA PRO A 72 0.25 -7.65 0.04
C PRO A 72 1.43 -6.71 0.29
N VAL A 73 2.42 -7.18 1.03
CA VAL A 73 3.74 -6.55 1.12
C VAL A 73 4.44 -6.69 -0.22
N ARG A 74 4.50 -5.60 -0.99
CA ARG A 74 5.28 -5.55 -2.22
C ARG A 74 6.72 -5.21 -1.86
N TYR A 75 7.49 -6.24 -1.51
CA TYR A 75 8.91 -6.19 -1.74
C TYR A 75 9.07 -6.28 -3.27
N GLU A 76 9.41 -5.18 -3.95
CA GLU A 76 10.18 -5.37 -5.17
C GLU A 76 11.55 -5.80 -4.67
N VAL A 77 11.87 -7.09 -4.72
CA VAL A 77 13.27 -7.51 -4.61
C VAL A 77 13.96 -6.88 -5.81
N LEU A 78 14.55 -5.70 -5.61
CA LEU A 78 15.69 -5.34 -6.42
C LEU A 78 16.72 -6.45 -6.13
N PRO A 79 17.18 -7.23 -7.13
CA PRO A 79 18.29 -8.13 -6.89
C PRO A 79 19.42 -7.25 -6.35
N VAL A 80 19.77 -7.41 -5.08
CA VAL A 80 21.00 -6.82 -4.58
C VAL A 80 22.10 -7.45 -5.43
N PRO A 81 22.87 -6.69 -6.23
CA PRO A 81 24.11 -7.25 -6.74
C PRO A 81 24.89 -7.66 -5.50
N GLY A 82 25.26 -8.94 -5.43
CA GLY A 82 26.10 -9.45 -4.35
C GLY A 82 27.35 -8.58 -4.21
N PRO A 83 28.05 -8.63 -3.06
CA PRO A 83 29.32 -7.94 -2.92
C PRO A 83 30.17 -8.24 -4.16
N GLY A 84 30.56 -7.19 -4.87
CA GLY A 84 31.33 -7.31 -6.11
C GLY A 84 32.56 -8.18 -5.85
N PRO A 85 33.08 -8.87 -6.89
CA PRO A 85 34.21 -9.77 -6.71
C PRO A 85 35.31 -9.02 -5.97
N ASP A 86 35.72 -9.57 -4.82
CA ASP A 86 36.91 -9.15 -4.10
C ASP A 86 38.01 -8.91 -5.14
N LEU A 87 38.32 -7.63 -5.38
CA LEU A 87 39.46 -7.20 -6.19
C LEU A 87 40.72 -7.48 -5.39
N GLY A 88 40.96 -8.76 -5.14
CA GLY A 88 42.26 -9.30 -4.81
C GLY A 88 43.11 -9.26 -6.07
N ARG A 89 43.82 -8.15 -6.28
CA ARG A 89 45.16 -8.07 -6.88
C ARG A 89 45.52 -6.62 -7.19
N CYS A 90 46.51 -6.08 -6.47
CA CYS A 90 47.92 -6.08 -6.90
C CYS A 90 48.82 -6.04 -5.66
#